data_AF-A0AAW1SLS7-F1
#
_entry.id   AF-A0AAW1SLS7-F1
#
_cell.length_a   1.000
_cell.length_b   1.000
_cell.length_c   1.000
_cell.angle_alpha   90.00
_cell.angle_beta   90.00
_cell.angle_gamma   90.00
#
_symmetry.space_group_name_H-M   'P 1'
#
loop_
_entity.id
_entity.type
_entity.pdbx_description
1 polymer ?
#
loop_
_entity_poly.entity_id
_entity_poly.type
_entity_poly.pdbx_seq_one_letter_code
_entity_poly.pdbx_strand_id
1 'polypeptide(L)'
;MAALLLTPSFGAVGHRNAFKSSFRARQQAALPIRAQAQHVDVPVSRRGAAAAVAAGLALLSAGSASAFLGFGEPSKEEIYKDETSSVLKAVSSAISLGKDEPGKEDVISSVRKQTNEWVAKYRRDNSFAGRPSYGQTYAAVNALAGHYNSFGPTAPLPKKRLERLRKELEDAEKYLTRGR
;
A
#
# COMPACT_ATOMS: atom_id res chain seq x y z
N MET A 1 20.00 -34.87 66.89
CA MET A 1 19.70 -35.47 65.58
C MET A 1 18.20 -35.43 65.35
N ALA A 2 17.78 -35.30 64.09
CA ALA A 2 16.41 -35.25 63.56
C ALA A 2 15.71 -33.89 63.59
N ALA A 3 15.63 -33.32 62.39
CA ALA A 3 14.81 -32.19 61.97
C ALA A 3 13.35 -32.62 61.79
N LEU A 4 12.41 -31.67 61.95
CA LEU A 4 11.17 -31.68 61.17
C LEU A 4 10.61 -30.26 61.08
N LEU A 5 10.57 -29.81 59.83
CA LEU A 5 10.12 -28.52 59.33
C LEU A 5 8.59 -28.46 59.42
N LEU A 6 8.04 -27.39 60.00
CA LEU A 6 6.66 -26.98 59.80
C LEU A 6 6.66 -25.57 59.20
N THR A 7 6.47 -25.51 57.88
CA THR A 7 6.15 -24.28 57.17
C THR A 7 4.63 -24.05 57.24
N PRO A 8 4.15 -22.82 57.49
CA PRO A 8 2.72 -22.52 57.45
C PRO A 8 2.20 -22.33 56.02
N SER A 9 1.06 -22.98 55.78
CA SER A 9 0.20 -22.88 54.61
C SER A 9 -0.41 -21.48 54.49
N PHE A 10 0.00 -20.71 53.47
CA PHE A 10 -0.70 -19.49 53.05
C PHE A 10 -1.66 -19.81 51.90
N GLY A 11 -2.96 -19.75 52.19
CA GLY A 11 -4.03 -19.84 51.20
C GLY A 11 -4.09 -18.60 50.32
N ALA A 12 -3.82 -18.76 49.02
CA ALA A 12 -4.02 -17.73 48.02
C ALA A 12 -5.42 -17.89 47.40
N VAL A 13 -6.37 -17.07 47.87
CA VAL A 13 -7.67 -16.87 47.23
C VAL A 13 -7.48 -15.95 46.03
N GLY A 14 -7.12 -16.53 44.88
CA GLY A 14 -7.09 -15.84 43.59
C GLY A 14 -8.47 -15.83 42.94
N HIS A 15 -9.22 -14.74 43.11
CA HIS A 15 -10.44 -14.46 42.35
C HIS A 15 -10.09 -14.27 40.87
N ARG A 16 -10.30 -15.30 40.04
CA ARG A 16 -10.25 -15.19 38.58
C ARG A 16 -11.56 -14.55 38.09
N ASN A 17 -11.52 -13.25 37.82
CA ASN A 17 -12.58 -12.56 37.07
C ASN A 17 -12.63 -13.11 35.64
N ALA A 18 -13.50 -14.08 35.40
CA ALA A 18 -13.84 -14.57 34.08
C ALA A 18 -14.71 -13.53 33.37
N PHE A 19 -14.07 -12.66 32.57
CA PHE A 19 -14.75 -11.76 31.66
C PHE A 19 -15.41 -12.59 30.54
N LYS A 20 -16.69 -12.94 30.71
CA LYS A 20 -17.49 -13.58 29.66
C LYS A 20 -17.81 -12.53 28.59
N SER A 21 -17.08 -12.53 27.47
CA SER A 21 -17.45 -11.70 26.31
C SER A 21 -18.64 -12.32 25.58
N SER A 22 -19.82 -11.75 25.78
CA SER A 22 -21.02 -12.10 25.03
C SER A 22 -20.91 -11.59 23.59
N PHE A 23 -20.48 -12.45 22.67
CA PHE A 23 -20.58 -12.17 21.23
C PHE A 23 -22.06 -12.24 20.81
N ARG A 24 -22.71 -11.07 20.76
CA ARG A 24 -24.06 -10.94 20.20
C ARG A 24 -23.94 -10.92 18.68
N ALA A 25 -24.16 -12.07 18.04
CA ALA A 25 -24.26 -12.17 16.58
C ALA A 25 -25.38 -11.24 16.09
N ARG A 26 -25.03 -10.20 15.34
CA ARG A 26 -25.99 -9.39 14.59
C ARG A 26 -26.51 -10.26 13.44
N GLN A 27 -27.68 -10.87 13.61
CA GLN A 27 -28.46 -11.38 12.49
C GLN A 27 -28.88 -10.18 11.63
N GLN A 28 -28.23 -10.01 10.48
CA GLN A 28 -28.71 -9.12 9.44
C GLN A 28 -29.83 -9.85 8.69
N ALA A 29 -31.05 -9.36 8.81
CA ALA A 29 -32.19 -9.81 8.02
C ALA A 29 -31.91 -9.46 6.54
N ALA A 30 -31.74 -10.48 5.70
CA ALA A 30 -31.62 -10.32 4.26
C ALA A 30 -33.01 -10.04 3.67
N LEU A 31 -33.21 -8.83 3.14
CA LEU A 31 -34.39 -8.49 2.35
C LEU A 31 -34.28 -9.14 0.96
N PRO A 32 -35.30 -9.86 0.45
CA PRO A 32 -35.25 -10.41 -0.89
C PRO A 32 -35.43 -9.29 -1.92
N ILE A 33 -34.34 -8.94 -2.62
CA ILE A 33 -34.40 -8.09 -3.81
C ILE A 33 -35.03 -8.93 -4.93
N ARG A 34 -36.29 -8.60 -5.25
CA ARG A 34 -37.02 -9.16 -6.39
C ARG A 34 -36.46 -8.56 -7.68
N ALA A 35 -35.58 -9.28 -8.36
CA ALA A 35 -35.10 -8.94 -9.69
C ALA A 35 -36.22 -9.15 -10.72
N GLN A 36 -36.68 -8.07 -11.36
CA GLN A 36 -37.49 -8.16 -12.58
C GLN A 36 -36.53 -8.28 -13.77
N ALA A 37 -36.45 -9.47 -14.35
CA ALA A 37 -35.77 -9.69 -15.62
C ALA A 37 -36.72 -9.30 -16.76
N GLN A 38 -36.41 -8.22 -17.48
CA GLN A 38 -37.06 -7.93 -18.76
C GLN A 38 -36.38 -8.80 -19.82
N HIS A 39 -37.12 -9.79 -20.31
CA HIS A 39 -36.75 -10.60 -21.46
C HIS A 39 -37.01 -9.78 -22.73
N VAL A 40 -35.94 -9.41 -23.45
CA VAL A 40 -36.05 -8.83 -24.79
C VAL A 40 -35.89 -9.98 -25.78
N ASP A 41 -36.98 -10.39 -26.40
CA ASP A 41 -37.01 -11.42 -27.44
C ASP A 41 -36.32 -10.91 -28.71
N VAL A 42 -35.17 -11.50 -29.04
CA VAL A 42 -34.56 -11.39 -30.37
C VAL A 42 -34.88 -12.68 -31.13
N PRO A 43 -35.66 -12.64 -32.23
CA PRO A 43 -36.02 -13.86 -32.96
C PRO A 43 -34.83 -14.35 -33.77
N VAL A 44 -34.05 -15.28 -33.21
CA VAL A 44 -33.07 -16.05 -33.99
C VAL A 44 -33.77 -17.28 -34.56
N SER A 45 -34.10 -17.20 -35.85
CA SER A 45 -34.65 -18.29 -36.65
C SER A 45 -33.66 -19.46 -36.70
N ARG A 46 -33.97 -20.54 -35.98
CA ARG A 46 -33.23 -21.79 -35.95
C ARG A 46 -33.74 -22.72 -37.06
N ARG A 47 -33.38 -22.50 -38.32
CA ARG A 47 -33.57 -23.48 -39.43
C ARG A 47 -32.87 -23.01 -40.71
N GLY A 48 -31.99 -23.86 -41.25
CA GLY A 48 -31.42 -23.74 -42.60
C GLY A 48 -29.99 -23.19 -42.60
N ALA A 49 -28.98 -24.05 -42.59
CA ALA A 49 -28.25 -24.53 -43.78
C ALA A 49 -26.84 -23.88 -43.78
N ALA A 50 -25.83 -24.57 -43.26
CA ALA A 50 -24.96 -25.49 -44.01
C ALA A 50 -24.10 -24.78 -45.08
N ALA A 51 -22.82 -24.64 -44.72
CA ALA A 51 -21.60 -24.67 -45.56
C ALA A 51 -21.47 -23.71 -46.76
N ALA A 52 -20.48 -22.80 -46.66
CA ALA A 52 -19.57 -22.49 -47.77
C ALA A 52 -18.22 -21.98 -47.26
N VAL A 53 -17.17 -22.58 -47.80
CA VAL A 53 -15.73 -22.42 -47.56
C VAL A 53 -15.21 -21.09 -48.12
N ALA A 54 -14.25 -20.44 -47.46
CA ALA A 54 -12.94 -20.04 -48.01
C ALA A 54 -12.26 -18.87 -47.27
N ALA A 55 -10.98 -19.12 -46.99
CA ALA A 55 -9.88 -18.22 -46.64
C ALA A 55 -10.07 -16.69 -46.74
N GLY A 56 -9.74 -16.00 -45.65
CA GLY A 56 -9.52 -14.54 -45.61
C GLY A 56 -8.55 -14.17 -44.49
N LEU A 57 -7.27 -14.06 -44.87
CA LEU A 57 -6.08 -13.57 -44.16
C LEU A 57 -6.22 -13.05 -42.72
N ALA A 58 -5.47 -13.70 -41.83
CA ALA A 58 -4.96 -13.11 -40.60
C ALA A 58 -4.06 -11.90 -40.91
N LEU A 59 -4.51 -10.70 -40.57
CA LEU A 59 -3.64 -9.55 -40.35
C LEU A 59 -3.67 -9.23 -38.85
N LEU A 60 -2.86 -9.98 -38.09
CA LEU A 60 -2.31 -9.47 -36.83
C LEU A 60 -1.45 -8.26 -37.20
N SER A 61 -2.02 -7.06 -37.18
CA SER A 61 -1.21 -5.84 -37.15
C SER A 61 -0.55 -5.77 -35.78
N ALA A 62 0.67 -6.29 -35.74
CA ALA A 62 1.75 -6.02 -34.81
C ALA A 62 1.45 -4.88 -33.83
N GLY A 63 1.31 -5.23 -32.55
CA GLY A 63 1.66 -4.28 -31.49
C GLY A 63 3.07 -3.81 -31.78
N SER A 64 3.26 -2.50 -31.86
CA SER A 64 4.54 -1.85 -32.12
C SER A 64 5.56 -2.30 -31.07
N ALA A 65 6.35 -3.32 -31.40
CA ALA A 65 7.60 -3.61 -30.75
C ALA A 65 8.58 -2.54 -31.23
N SER A 66 8.66 -1.46 -30.46
CA SER A 66 9.69 -0.44 -30.63
C SER A 66 11.05 -1.07 -30.31
N ALA A 67 11.71 -1.63 -31.31
CA ALA A 67 13.13 -1.95 -31.23
C ALA A 67 13.91 -0.62 -31.30
N PHE A 68 14.12 -0.01 -30.14
CA PHE A 68 14.91 1.20 -30.01
C PHE A 68 16.40 0.86 -30.14
N LEU A 69 17.03 1.44 -31.16
CA LEU A 69 18.45 1.31 -31.46
C LEU A 69 19.29 2.04 -30.39
N GLY A 70 20.17 1.31 -29.69
CA GLY A 70 21.47 1.85 -29.26
C GLY A 70 21.56 2.70 -27.98
N PHE A 71 20.48 2.93 -27.24
CA PHE A 71 20.53 3.38 -25.85
C PHE A 71 19.57 2.49 -25.04
N GLY A 72 20.10 1.65 -24.15
CA GLY A 72 19.26 0.69 -23.41
C GLY A 72 18.14 1.41 -22.65
N GLU A 73 16.90 0.93 -22.78
CA GLU A 73 15.82 1.36 -21.89
C GLU A 73 16.29 1.14 -20.44
N PRO A 74 16.13 2.14 -19.54
CA PRO A 74 16.51 1.97 -18.16
C PRO A 74 15.81 0.74 -17.59
N SER A 75 16.57 -0.12 -16.91
CA SER A 75 16.00 -1.35 -16.36
C SER A 75 14.90 -0.99 -15.34
N LYS A 76 13.91 -1.88 -15.16
CA LYS A 76 12.86 -1.68 -14.13
C LYS A 76 13.45 -1.41 -12.74
N GLU A 77 14.61 -2.00 -12.45
CA GLU A 77 15.37 -1.79 -11.22
C GLU A 77 15.92 -0.36 -11.09
N GLU A 78 16.47 0.17 -12.18
CA GLU A 78 16.99 1.53 -12.25
C GLU A 78 15.87 2.55 -12.09
N ILE A 79 14.76 2.36 -12.80
CA ILE A 79 13.56 3.20 -12.66
C ILE A 79 13.05 3.18 -11.21
N TYR A 80 12.99 1.99 -10.58
CA TYR A 80 12.59 1.88 -9.18
C TYR A 80 13.54 2.63 -8.24
N LYS A 81 14.86 2.51 -8.45
CA LYS A 81 15.86 3.23 -7.66
C LYS A 81 15.72 4.73 -7.80
N ASP A 82 15.57 5.22 -9.02
CA ASP A 82 15.47 6.66 -9.29
C ASP A 82 14.19 7.26 -8.70
N GLU A 83 13.05 6.62 -8.94
CA GLU A 83 11.76 7.10 -8.44
C GLU A 83 11.67 7.02 -6.92
N THR A 84 12.19 5.94 -6.32
CA THR A 84 12.21 5.80 -4.85
C THR A 84 13.18 6.79 -4.21
N SER A 85 14.35 7.03 -4.82
CA SER A 85 15.29 8.08 -4.38
C SER A 85 14.65 9.46 -4.46
N SER A 86 13.92 9.75 -5.53
CA SER A 86 13.17 11.00 -5.69
C SER A 86 12.14 11.20 -4.59
N VAL A 87 11.38 10.14 -4.24
CA VAL A 87 10.41 10.19 -3.12
C VAL A 87 11.09 10.44 -1.79
N LEU A 88 12.19 9.74 -1.50
CA LEU A 88 12.95 9.94 -0.25
C LEU A 88 13.46 11.38 -0.12
N LYS A 89 13.98 11.95 -1.21
CA LYS A 89 14.43 13.35 -1.26
C LYS A 89 13.27 14.33 -1.05
N ALA A 90 12.13 14.09 -1.69
CA ALA A 90 10.93 14.93 -1.53
C ALA A 90 10.43 14.93 -0.08
N VAL A 91 10.36 13.76 0.56
CA VAL A 91 9.98 13.64 1.97
C VAL A 91 11.02 14.31 2.88
N SER A 92 12.31 14.08 2.64
CA SER A 92 13.40 14.70 3.40
C SER A 92 13.37 16.23 3.33
N SER A 93 13.13 16.78 2.14
CA SER A 93 12.96 18.22 1.92
C SER A 93 11.75 18.75 2.71
N ALA A 94 10.60 18.08 2.62
CA ALA A 94 9.38 18.50 3.30
C ALA A 94 9.51 18.57 4.83
N ILE A 95 10.27 17.65 5.44
CA ILE A 95 10.47 17.61 6.90
C ILE A 95 11.57 18.56 7.38
N SER A 96 12.35 19.10 6.44
CA SER A 96 13.40 20.10 6.70
C SER A 96 12.87 21.52 6.64
N LEU A 97 11.67 21.73 6.07
CA LEU A 97 11.00 23.02 6.06
C LEU A 97 10.62 23.47 7.47
N GLY A 98 10.89 24.75 7.77
CA GLY A 98 10.49 25.41 9.00
C GLY A 98 8.98 25.43 9.21
N LYS A 99 8.54 25.85 10.41
CA LYS A 99 7.11 25.98 10.73
C LYS A 99 6.44 27.06 9.88
N ASP A 100 7.15 28.17 9.65
CA ASP A 100 6.62 29.42 9.11
C ASP A 100 7.17 29.73 7.70
N GLU A 101 7.65 28.72 6.98
CA GLU A 101 8.19 28.89 5.61
C GLU A 101 7.07 29.21 4.61
N PRO A 102 7.21 30.27 3.79
CA PRO A 102 6.26 30.57 2.73
C PRO A 102 6.27 29.45 1.68
N GLY A 103 5.09 29.04 1.19
CA GLY A 103 4.96 27.98 0.19
C GLY A 103 5.09 26.55 0.73
N LYS A 104 5.19 26.36 2.05
CA LYS A 104 5.22 25.02 2.66
C LYS A 104 4.02 24.14 2.28
N GLU A 105 2.83 24.73 2.18
CA GLU A 105 1.61 24.00 1.79
C GLU A 105 1.73 23.42 0.38
N ASP A 106 2.28 24.18 -0.56
CA ASP A 106 2.50 23.74 -1.94
C ASP A 106 3.53 22.61 -2.01
N VAL A 107 4.61 22.72 -1.23
CA VAL A 107 5.62 21.65 -1.14
C VAL A 107 4.99 20.37 -0.59
N ILE A 108 4.21 20.46 0.49
CA ILE A 108 3.55 19.28 1.09
C ILE A 108 2.51 18.70 0.14
N SER A 109 1.78 19.53 -0.60
CA SER A 109 0.84 19.09 -1.62
C SER A 109 1.53 18.33 -2.75
N SER A 110 2.65 18.87 -3.25
CA SER A 110 3.50 18.22 -4.26
C SER A 110 4.03 16.87 -3.78
N VAL A 111 4.56 16.81 -2.54
CA VAL A 111 5.05 15.58 -1.91
C VAL A 111 3.93 14.55 -1.77
N ARG A 112 2.73 14.98 -1.37
CA ARG A 112 1.57 14.07 -1.29
C ARG A 112 1.22 13.50 -2.66
N LYS A 113 1.23 14.31 -3.72
CA LYS A 113 0.98 13.84 -5.09
C LYS A 113 2.04 12.81 -5.52
N GLN A 114 3.31 13.16 -5.39
CA GLN A 114 4.43 12.30 -5.79
C GLN A 114 4.43 10.95 -5.03
N THR A 115 4.19 10.99 -3.71
CA THR A 115 4.11 9.76 -2.90
C THR A 115 2.91 8.90 -3.27
N ASN A 116 1.75 9.49 -3.55
CA ASN A 116 0.58 8.73 -4.02
C ASN A 116 0.83 8.06 -5.37
N GLU A 117 1.47 8.75 -6.32
CA GLU A 117 1.84 8.19 -7.62
C GLU A 117 2.81 7.00 -7.46
N TRP A 118 3.85 7.17 -6.63
CA TRP A 118 4.80 6.11 -6.33
C TRP A 118 4.14 4.90 -5.66
N VAL A 119 3.28 5.11 -4.65
CA VAL A 119 2.54 4.03 -3.98
C VAL A 119 1.62 3.32 -4.97
N ALA A 120 0.89 4.06 -5.80
CA ALA A 120 -0.01 3.48 -6.79
C ALA A 120 0.74 2.59 -7.79
N LYS A 121 1.95 2.99 -8.19
CA LYS A 121 2.82 2.25 -9.11
C LYS A 121 3.38 0.97 -8.50
N TYR A 122 4.00 1.04 -7.33
CA TYR A 122 4.78 -0.08 -6.78
C TYR A 122 4.02 -1.01 -5.85
N ARG A 123 2.88 -0.61 -5.28
CA ARG A 123 2.12 -1.43 -4.31
C ARG A 123 1.69 -2.81 -4.84
N ARG A 124 1.44 -2.92 -6.14
CA ARG A 124 0.94 -4.16 -6.76
C ARG A 124 2.04 -4.96 -7.45
N ASP A 125 3.25 -4.41 -7.54
CA ASP A 125 4.38 -5.10 -8.14
C ASP A 125 5.14 -5.89 -7.06
N ASN A 126 4.89 -7.20 -7.01
CA ASN A 126 5.51 -8.07 -6.00
C ASN A 126 7.03 -8.11 -6.07
N SER A 127 7.64 -7.70 -7.20
CA SER A 127 9.09 -7.61 -7.36
C SER A 127 9.71 -6.53 -6.46
N PHE A 128 8.94 -5.49 -6.14
CA PHE A 128 9.36 -4.36 -5.32
C PHE A 128 8.59 -4.27 -4.00
N ALA A 129 7.29 -4.60 -3.96
CA ALA A 129 6.47 -4.45 -2.76
C ALA A 129 6.95 -5.31 -1.56
N GLY A 130 7.65 -6.41 -1.81
CA GLY A 130 8.25 -7.26 -0.76
C GLY A 130 9.61 -6.80 -0.26
N ARG A 131 10.18 -5.74 -0.83
CA ARG A 131 11.54 -5.27 -0.54
C ARG A 131 11.59 -4.42 0.73
N PRO A 132 12.61 -4.59 1.58
CA PRO A 132 12.90 -3.67 2.68
C PRO A 132 12.91 -2.18 2.27
N SER A 133 13.48 -1.81 1.12
CA SER A 133 13.43 -0.40 0.65
C SER A 133 11.99 0.10 0.50
N TYR A 134 11.14 -0.66 -0.18
CA TYR A 134 9.73 -0.30 -0.37
C TYR A 134 9.02 -0.18 0.98
N GLY A 135 9.22 -1.16 1.88
CA GLY A 135 8.58 -1.18 3.19
C GLY A 135 8.93 0.05 4.04
N GLN A 136 10.21 0.44 4.08
CA GLN A 136 10.65 1.61 4.84
C GLN A 136 10.17 2.92 4.22
N THR A 137 10.25 3.06 2.89
CA THR A 137 9.68 4.23 2.19
C THR A 137 8.18 4.33 2.43
N TYR A 138 7.44 3.22 2.34
CA TYR A 138 6.00 3.18 2.58
C TYR A 138 5.62 3.56 4.03
N ALA A 139 6.41 3.11 5.01
CA ALA A 139 6.24 3.52 6.40
C ALA A 139 6.43 5.04 6.57
N ALA A 140 7.50 5.59 6.00
CA ALA A 140 7.82 7.02 6.07
C ALA A 140 6.72 7.88 5.44
N VAL A 141 6.30 7.57 4.21
CA VAL A 141 5.26 8.35 3.52
C VAL A 141 3.91 8.28 4.24
N ASN A 142 3.55 7.14 4.83
CA ASN A 142 2.31 7.02 5.60
C ASN A 142 2.37 7.78 6.93
N ALA A 143 3.52 7.78 7.60
CA ALA A 143 3.71 8.56 8.82
C ALA A 143 3.58 10.07 8.53
N LEU A 144 4.12 10.53 7.40
CA LEU A 144 4.01 11.92 6.96
C LEU A 144 2.57 12.27 6.57
N ALA A 145 1.95 11.47 5.70
CA ALA A 145 0.58 11.69 5.23
C ALA A 145 -0.42 11.67 6.39
N GLY A 146 -0.29 10.71 7.31
CA GLY A 146 -1.16 10.62 8.49
C GLY A 146 -1.09 11.86 9.38
N HIS A 147 0.09 12.45 9.55
CA HIS A 147 0.25 13.71 10.27
C HIS A 147 -0.51 14.85 9.58
N TYR A 148 -0.20 15.12 8.31
CA TYR A 148 -0.78 16.27 7.60
C TYR A 148 -2.27 16.11 7.28
N ASN A 149 -2.79 14.88 7.20
CA ASN A 149 -4.22 14.64 7.08
C ASN A 149 -4.98 14.91 8.39
N SER A 150 -4.33 14.72 9.54
CA SER A 150 -4.96 14.93 10.85
C SER A 150 -4.82 16.36 11.36
N PHE A 151 -3.68 17.01 11.09
CA PHE A 151 -3.33 18.31 11.68
C PHE A 151 -3.27 19.46 10.66
N GLY A 152 -3.34 19.18 9.36
CA GLY A 152 -3.20 20.17 8.30
C GLY A 152 -1.74 20.40 7.87
N PRO A 153 -1.50 20.97 6.67
CA PRO A 153 -0.17 21.05 6.04
C PRO A 153 0.82 21.96 6.79
N THR A 154 0.36 22.98 7.50
CA THR A 154 1.23 23.90 8.25
C THR A 154 1.61 23.37 9.64
N ALA A 155 0.99 22.28 10.09
CA ALA A 155 1.19 21.77 11.44
C ALA A 155 2.62 21.23 11.64
N PRO A 156 3.35 21.68 12.69
CA PRO A 156 4.69 21.18 12.96
C PRO A 156 4.68 19.69 13.31
N LEU A 157 5.68 18.96 12.81
CA LEU A 157 5.88 17.56 13.14
C LEU A 157 6.43 17.42 14.58
N PRO A 158 5.85 16.54 15.42
CA PRO A 158 6.39 16.27 16.76
C PRO A 158 7.82 15.71 16.70
N LYS A 159 8.72 16.15 17.61
CA LYS A 159 10.15 15.79 17.62
C LYS A 159 10.40 14.28 17.48
N LYS A 160 9.78 13.47 18.34
CA LYS A 160 9.91 12.00 18.31
C LYS A 160 9.44 11.36 17.00
N ARG A 161 8.40 11.93 16.36
CA ARG A 161 7.91 11.45 15.05
C ARG A 161 8.92 11.76 13.96
N LEU A 162 9.48 12.97 13.99
CA LEU A 162 10.47 13.44 13.03
C LEU A 162 11.80 12.67 13.16
N GLU A 163 12.25 12.34 14.37
CA GLU A 163 13.42 11.46 14.59
C GLU A 163 13.20 10.07 13.98
N ARG A 164 12.03 9.46 14.22
CA ARG A 164 11.69 8.16 13.62
C ARG A 164 11.63 8.24 12.10
N LEU A 165 11.04 9.31 11.56
CA LEU A 165 10.93 9.50 10.12
C LEU A 165 12.30 9.60 9.45
N ARG A 166 13.25 10.32 10.07
CA ARG A 166 14.64 10.39 9.58
C ARG A 166 15.30 9.01 9.55
N LYS A 167 15.12 8.22 10.60
CA LYS A 167 15.63 6.85 10.64
C LYS A 167 15.02 5.98 9.54
N GLU A 168 13.70 6.06 9.32
CA GLU A 168 13.03 5.32 8.25
C GLU A 168 13.55 5.71 6.86
N LEU A 169 13.83 7.00 6.62
CA LEU A 169 14.42 7.48 5.37
C LEU A 169 15.86 6.97 5.18
N GLU A 170 16.69 7.03 6.21
CA GLU A 170 18.07 6.51 6.19
C GLU A 170 18.11 5.00 5.92
N ASP A 171 17.26 4.24 6.61
CA ASP A 171 17.15 2.80 6.42
C ASP A 171 16.65 2.48 5.00
N ALA A 172 15.66 3.22 4.48
CA ALA A 172 15.16 3.05 3.12
C ALA A 172 16.25 3.28 2.07
N GLU A 173 17.04 4.36 2.19
CA GLU A 173 18.14 4.67 1.28
C GLU A 173 19.23 3.60 1.32
N LYS A 174 19.57 3.13 2.52
CA LYS A 174 20.53 2.04 2.73
C LYS A 174 20.07 0.72 2.09
N TYR A 175 18.78 0.39 2.13
CA TYR A 175 18.26 -0.79 1.44
C TYR A 175 18.23 -0.59 -0.08
N LEU A 176 17.82 0.58 -0.54
CA LEU A 176 17.70 0.91 -1.95
C LEU A 176 19.04 0.82 -2.69
N THR A 177 20.11 1.38 -2.09
CA THR A 177 21.48 1.30 -2.62
C THR A 177 22.01 -0.13 -2.72
N ARG A 178 21.52 -1.03 -1.86
CA ARG A 178 21.85 -2.46 -1.87
C ARG A 178 20.95 -3.28 -2.80
N GLY A 179 20.00 -2.66 -3.51
CA GLY A 179 19.01 -3.35 -4.34
C GLY A 179 18.05 -4.22 -3.53
N ARG A 180 17.84 -3.87 -2.25
CA ARG A 180 17.05 -4.67 -1.30
C ARG A 180 15.69 -4.10 -1.04
#